data_AF-A0A955YV05-F1
#
_entry.id   AF-A0A955YV05-F1
#
_cell.length_a   1.000
_cell.length_b   1.000
_cell.length_c   1.000
_cell.angle_alpha   90.00
_cell.angle_beta   90.00
_cell.angle_gamma   90.00
#
_symmetry.space_group_name_H-M   'P 1'
#
loop_
_entity.id
_entity.type
_entity.pdbx_description
1 polymer ?
#
loop_
_entity_poly.entity_id
_entity_poly.type
_entity_poly.pdbx_seq_one_letter_code
_entity_poly.pdbx_strand_id
1 'polypeptide(L)'
;MGAHRRRIWSEHVPYGRLLAPDLLQMLSSRGLSLSVAVHPDEVVSLREVVDACQMHGVPLWLWPLLDDAQGRWLSDCNYGAFADHVRRVLRALAPGAEVQGIVFDLEPPIGVVRAPTLGKERVTWLLRRRRAEPFLRELRYLTSDVRARKMEAIAAVPPVVLWDGDPKGAWQRFLGTPISNGLFDRVHVMAYTSL
;
A
#
# COMPACT_ATOMS: atom_id res chain seq x y z
N MET A 1 -6.60 10.42 -21.77
CA MET A 1 -5.73 10.87 -20.67
C MET A 1 -4.86 9.70 -20.23
N GLY A 2 -3.67 9.57 -20.80
CA GLY A 2 -2.69 8.56 -20.37
C GLY A 2 -1.38 9.27 -20.12
N ALA A 3 -1.14 9.71 -18.90
CA ALA A 3 0.06 10.45 -18.53
C ALA A 3 0.41 10.10 -17.09
N HIS A 4 1.70 9.94 -16.81
CA HIS A 4 2.31 9.40 -15.58
C HIS A 4 2.39 7.86 -15.52
N ARG A 5 3.16 7.28 -16.44
CA ARG A 5 3.59 5.86 -16.41
C ARG A 5 4.64 5.55 -15.34
N ARG A 6 5.22 6.57 -14.72
CA ARG A 6 6.36 6.45 -13.79
C ARG A 6 5.98 7.01 -12.43
N ARG A 7 6.28 6.23 -11.39
CA ARG A 7 5.90 6.50 -10.00
C ARG A 7 7.14 6.30 -9.12
N ILE A 8 7.40 7.28 -8.27
CA ILE A 8 8.41 7.18 -7.22
C ILE A 8 7.71 6.74 -5.94
N TRP A 9 8.31 5.77 -5.26
CA TRP A 9 7.83 5.23 -3.99
C TRP A 9 8.69 5.80 -2.87
N SER A 10 8.04 6.44 -1.90
CA SER A 10 8.68 7.17 -0.82
C SER A 10 8.19 6.65 0.52
N GLU A 11 8.95 5.71 1.08
CA GLU A 11 8.62 5.09 2.37
C GLU A 11 9.18 5.87 3.56
N HIS A 12 10.45 6.26 3.49
CA HIS A 12 11.18 6.80 4.64
C HIS A 12 11.50 8.30 4.55
N VAL A 13 10.96 9.00 3.56
CA VAL A 13 11.19 10.44 3.41
C VAL A 13 10.21 11.19 4.31
N PRO A 14 10.70 11.98 5.28
CA PRO A 14 9.83 12.77 6.14
C PRO A 14 8.98 13.75 5.34
N TYR A 15 7.73 13.99 5.74
CA TYR A 15 6.81 14.86 5.00
C TYR A 15 7.37 16.26 4.77
N GLY A 16 8.06 16.86 5.75
CA GLY A 16 8.71 18.16 5.57
C GLY A 16 9.70 18.23 4.40
N ARG A 17 10.33 17.11 4.01
CA ARG A 17 11.18 17.03 2.81
C ARG A 17 10.36 16.87 1.53
N LEU A 18 9.24 16.15 1.59
CA LEU A 18 8.31 16.00 0.47
C LEU A 18 7.61 17.30 0.11
N LEU A 19 7.44 18.19 1.08
CA LEU A 19 6.87 19.53 0.91
C LEU A 19 7.84 20.54 0.28
N ALA A 20 9.10 20.15 0.00
CA ALA A 20 10.07 21.05 -0.62
C ALA A 20 9.57 21.47 -2.04
N PRO A 21 9.35 22.78 -2.30
CA PRO A 21 8.80 23.23 -3.57
C PRO A 21 9.62 22.79 -4.79
N ASP A 22 10.95 22.84 -4.68
CA ASP A 22 11.86 22.43 -5.75
C ASP A 22 11.72 20.93 -6.08
N LEU A 23 11.47 20.08 -5.08
CA LEU A 23 11.22 18.66 -5.29
C LEU A 23 9.89 18.45 -6.02
N LEU A 24 8.81 19.08 -5.58
CA LEU A 24 7.50 18.94 -6.21
C LEU A 24 7.50 19.47 -7.64
N GLN A 25 8.16 20.60 -7.88
CA GLN A 25 8.38 21.14 -9.22
C GLN A 25 9.22 20.19 -10.09
N MET A 26 10.26 19.58 -9.52
CA MET A 26 11.08 18.57 -10.21
C MET A 26 10.25 17.36 -10.64
N LEU A 27 9.40 16.83 -9.75
CA LEU A 27 8.52 15.69 -10.03
C LEU A 27 7.49 16.04 -11.12
N SER A 28 6.83 17.19 -10.96
CA SER A 28 5.80 17.69 -11.90
C SER A 28 6.38 17.91 -13.31
N SER A 29 7.50 18.63 -13.42
CA SER A 29 8.18 18.89 -14.71
C SER A 29 8.64 17.61 -15.45
N ARG A 30 8.86 16.52 -14.72
CA ARG A 30 9.25 15.21 -15.28
C ARG A 30 8.05 14.29 -15.52
N GLY A 31 6.83 14.75 -15.22
CA GLY A 31 5.63 13.94 -15.28
C GLY A 31 5.73 12.69 -14.41
N LEU A 32 6.28 12.80 -13.21
CA LEU A 32 6.36 11.72 -12.24
C LEU A 32 5.18 11.81 -11.26
N SER A 33 4.65 10.64 -10.89
CA SER A 33 3.72 10.50 -9.76
C SER A 33 4.48 10.09 -8.49
N LEU A 34 3.89 10.40 -7.35
CA LEU A 34 4.44 10.11 -6.04
C LEU A 34 3.53 9.12 -5.30
N SER A 35 4.10 8.03 -4.77
CA SER A 35 3.49 7.18 -3.76
C SER A 35 4.17 7.44 -2.42
N VAL A 36 3.39 7.89 -1.44
CA VAL A 36 3.89 8.23 -0.10
C VAL A 36 3.38 7.22 0.90
N ALA A 37 4.30 6.67 1.69
CA ALA A 37 3.94 5.91 2.88
C ALA A 37 3.18 6.81 3.87
N VAL A 38 2.13 6.25 4.46
CA VAL A 38 1.35 6.93 5.49
C VAL A 38 1.32 6.04 6.70
N HIS A 39 2.16 6.34 7.70
CA HIS A 39 2.13 5.66 9.00
C HIS A 39 0.97 6.18 9.87
N PRO A 40 0.56 5.44 10.93
CA PRO A 40 -0.57 5.81 11.78
C PRO A 40 -0.47 7.19 12.42
N ASP A 41 0.73 7.60 12.82
CA ASP A 41 1.06 8.88 13.44
C ASP A 41 1.13 10.03 12.42
N GLU A 42 1.46 9.75 11.16
CA GLU A 42 1.59 10.75 10.09
C GLU A 42 0.25 11.21 9.51
N VAL A 43 -0.86 10.51 9.80
CA VAL A 43 -2.20 10.83 9.26
C VAL A 43 -2.61 12.28 9.53
N VAL A 44 -2.20 12.84 10.67
CA VAL A 44 -2.53 14.23 11.05
C VAL A 44 -1.87 15.26 10.15
N SER A 45 -0.70 14.95 9.59
CA SER A 45 0.07 15.83 8.70
C SER A 45 -0.16 15.53 7.21
N LEU A 46 -0.95 14.49 6.91
CA LEU A 46 -1.20 14.05 5.53
C LEU A 46 -1.79 15.13 4.63
N ARG A 47 -2.64 15.99 5.18
CA ARG A 47 -3.31 17.05 4.44
C ARG A 47 -2.31 17.99 3.76
N GLU A 48 -1.24 18.36 4.46
CA GLU A 48 -0.22 19.27 3.91
C GLU A 48 0.45 18.67 2.67
N VAL A 49 0.74 17.36 2.69
CA VAL A 49 1.32 16.65 1.54
C VAL A 49 0.36 16.58 0.37
N VAL A 50 -0.92 16.30 0.64
CA VAL A 50 -1.96 16.25 -0.40
C VAL A 50 -2.11 17.62 -1.06
N ASP A 51 -2.27 18.67 -0.26
CA ASP A 51 -2.48 20.03 -0.75
C ASP A 51 -1.26 20.53 -1.54
N ALA A 52 -0.04 20.25 -1.08
CA ALA A 52 1.18 20.61 -1.80
C ALA A 52 1.34 19.85 -3.13
N CYS A 53 1.08 18.54 -3.14
CA CYS A 53 1.10 17.75 -4.38
C CYS A 53 0.08 18.30 -5.39
N GLN A 54 -1.15 18.58 -4.95
CA GLN A 54 -2.20 19.13 -5.81
C GLN A 54 -1.83 20.52 -6.34
N MET A 55 -1.31 21.41 -5.50
CA MET A 55 -0.87 22.76 -5.90
C MET A 55 0.22 22.71 -6.98
N HIS A 56 1.13 21.74 -6.90
CA HIS A 56 2.22 21.57 -7.87
C HIS A 56 1.87 20.63 -9.04
N GLY A 57 0.64 20.11 -9.09
CA GLY A 57 0.19 19.19 -10.15
C GLY A 57 0.92 17.84 -10.14
N VAL A 58 1.35 17.36 -8.98
CA VAL A 58 1.99 16.05 -8.79
C VAL A 58 0.91 15.00 -8.46
N PRO A 59 0.67 13.99 -9.32
CA PRO A 59 -0.30 12.95 -8.99
C PRO A 59 0.15 12.13 -7.78
N LEU A 60 -0.70 12.09 -6.76
CA LEU A 60 -0.40 11.47 -5.47
C LEU A 60 -1.15 10.15 -5.29
N TRP A 61 -0.44 9.15 -4.78
CA TRP A 61 -0.96 7.88 -4.30
C TRP A 61 -0.61 7.74 -2.83
N LEU A 62 -1.56 7.25 -2.03
CA LEU A 62 -1.33 7.01 -0.62
C LEU A 62 -1.04 5.54 -0.41
N TRP A 63 -0.01 5.25 0.37
CA TRP A 63 0.44 3.90 0.67
C TRP A 63 0.38 3.71 2.19
N PRO A 64 -0.79 3.35 2.74
CA PRO A 64 -0.93 3.13 4.17
C PRO A 64 -0.01 2.00 4.61
N LEU A 65 0.81 2.27 5.62
CA LEU A 65 1.64 1.31 6.31
C LEU A 65 1.26 1.31 7.79
N LEU A 66 1.36 0.16 8.43
CA LEU A 66 1.29 0.04 9.88
C LEU A 66 2.69 0.17 10.49
N ASP A 67 2.75 0.25 11.82
CA ASP A 67 4.01 0.13 12.52
C ASP A 67 4.58 -1.29 12.38
N ASP A 68 5.90 -1.43 12.48
CA ASP A 68 6.59 -2.73 12.43
C ASP A 68 6.01 -3.72 13.47
N ALA A 69 5.66 -3.24 14.67
CA ALA A 69 5.04 -4.04 15.73
C ALA A 69 3.66 -4.62 15.35
N GLN A 70 2.99 -4.00 14.37
CA GLN A 70 1.71 -4.45 13.82
C GLN A 70 1.87 -5.20 12.48
N GLY A 71 3.11 -5.42 12.04
CA GLY A 71 3.45 -6.18 10.84
C GLY A 71 3.75 -5.33 9.60
N ARG A 72 3.68 -4.00 9.67
CA ARG A 72 3.95 -3.00 8.61
C ARG A 72 3.06 -3.07 7.37
N TRP A 73 3.00 -4.19 6.68
CA TRP A 73 2.24 -4.39 5.44
C TRP A 73 0.93 -5.13 5.70
N LEU A 74 0.02 -5.10 4.73
CA LEU A 74 -1.25 -5.83 4.81
C LEU A 74 -1.03 -7.34 4.68
N SER A 75 -1.57 -8.08 5.63
CA SER A 75 -1.58 -9.54 5.65
C SER A 75 -2.89 -10.11 6.21
N ASP A 76 -3.08 -11.42 6.06
CA ASP A 76 -4.22 -12.16 6.59
C ASP A 76 -4.36 -12.15 8.13
N CYS A 77 -3.33 -11.69 8.85
CA CYS A 77 -3.33 -11.66 10.31
C CYS A 77 -3.50 -10.26 10.91
N ASN A 78 -3.28 -9.19 10.13
CA ASN A 78 -3.39 -7.80 10.59
C ASN A 78 -4.42 -6.96 9.79
N TYR A 79 -5.18 -7.58 8.88
CA TYR A 79 -6.13 -6.89 8.00
C TYR A 79 -7.13 -5.97 8.73
N GLY A 80 -7.53 -6.29 9.97
CA GLY A 80 -8.41 -5.43 10.76
C GLY A 80 -7.76 -4.10 11.13
N ALA A 81 -6.54 -4.13 11.67
CA ALA A 81 -5.78 -2.92 12.01
C ALA A 81 -5.46 -2.09 10.76
N PHE A 82 -5.12 -2.77 9.66
CA PHE A 82 -4.88 -2.12 8.37
C PHE A 82 -6.14 -1.45 7.83
N ALA A 83 -7.30 -2.13 7.88
CA ALA A 83 -8.57 -1.57 7.44
C ALA A 83 -8.93 -0.30 8.20
N ASP A 84 -8.76 -0.30 9.52
CA ASP A 84 -9.00 0.89 10.34
C ASP A 84 -8.04 2.02 10.01
N HIS A 85 -6.80 1.71 9.67
CA HIS A 85 -5.83 2.69 9.21
C HIS A 85 -6.19 3.30 7.86
N VAL A 86 -6.53 2.49 6.86
CA VAL A 86 -7.04 2.98 5.55
C VAL A 86 -8.24 3.90 5.76
N ARG A 87 -9.19 3.52 6.63
CA ARG A 87 -10.34 4.37 6.95
C ARG A 87 -9.93 5.70 7.59
N ARG A 88 -8.92 5.72 8.46
CA ARG A 88 -8.37 6.98 9.02
C ARG A 88 -7.76 7.85 7.93
N VAL A 89 -6.95 7.27 7.05
CA VAL A 89 -6.35 7.95 5.89
C VAL A 89 -7.44 8.57 5.01
N LEU A 90 -8.45 7.79 4.63
CA LEU A 90 -9.57 8.28 3.80
C LEU A 90 -10.41 9.37 4.47
N ARG A 91 -10.53 9.35 5.81
CA ARG A 91 -11.22 10.41 6.57
C ARG A 91 -10.40 11.70 6.71
N ALA A 92 -9.07 11.62 6.64
CA ALA A 92 -8.21 12.80 6.75
C ALA A 92 -8.26 13.69 5.49
N LEU A 93 -8.64 13.10 4.34
CA LEU A 93 -8.72 13.80 3.06
C LEU A 93 -9.82 14.87 3.07
N ALA A 94 -9.48 16.04 2.52
CA ALA A 94 -10.43 17.12 2.31
C ALA A 94 -11.47 16.75 1.25
N PRO A 95 -12.70 17.29 1.31
CA PRO A 95 -13.57 17.31 0.14
C PRO A 95 -12.84 17.93 -1.06
N GLY A 96 -12.82 17.23 -2.19
CA GLY A 96 -12.14 17.70 -3.41
C GLY A 96 -10.63 17.41 -3.48
N ALA A 97 -10.05 16.72 -2.48
CA ALA A 97 -8.66 16.29 -2.54
C ALA A 97 -8.40 15.38 -3.75
N GLU A 98 -7.41 15.73 -4.57
CA GLU A 98 -7.05 14.98 -5.77
C GLU A 98 -5.99 13.91 -5.47
N VAL A 99 -6.45 12.76 -4.99
CA VAL A 99 -5.62 11.55 -4.78
C VAL A 99 -5.99 10.51 -5.82
N GLN A 100 -4.99 9.90 -6.45
CA GLN A 100 -5.18 8.91 -7.52
C GLN A 100 -5.65 7.56 -6.99
N GLY A 101 -5.18 7.16 -5.80
CA GLY A 101 -5.48 5.84 -5.27
C GLY A 101 -4.81 5.49 -3.95
N ILE A 102 -5.21 4.32 -3.45
CA ILE A 102 -4.61 3.66 -2.29
C ILE A 102 -3.80 2.46 -2.77
N VAL A 103 -2.57 2.35 -2.25
CA VAL A 103 -1.75 1.15 -2.40
C VAL A 103 -1.97 0.21 -1.21
N PHE A 104 -2.37 -1.01 -1.53
CA PHE A 104 -2.47 -2.14 -0.63
C PHE A 104 -1.20 -2.98 -0.81
N ASP A 105 -0.25 -2.79 0.08
CA ASP A 105 0.99 -3.54 0.05
C ASP A 105 0.82 -4.87 0.78
N LEU A 106 0.86 -5.94 0.01
CA LEU A 106 0.51 -7.29 0.42
C LEU A 106 1.80 -8.09 0.61
N GLU A 107 2.23 -8.17 1.85
CA GLU A 107 3.41 -8.93 2.26
C GLU A 107 3.17 -9.68 3.58
N PRO A 108 3.92 -10.76 3.87
CA PRO A 108 3.97 -11.30 5.21
C PRO A 108 4.43 -10.22 6.22
N PRO A 109 4.00 -10.29 7.49
CA PRO A 109 4.41 -9.32 8.50
C PRO A 109 5.94 -9.13 8.57
N ILE A 110 6.41 -7.89 8.72
CA ILE A 110 7.85 -7.59 8.60
C ILE A 110 8.77 -8.40 9.51
N GLY A 111 8.33 -8.78 10.72
CA GLY A 111 9.09 -9.70 11.59
C GLY A 111 9.33 -11.08 10.95
N VAL A 112 8.32 -11.62 10.27
CA VAL A 112 8.39 -12.90 9.52
C VAL A 112 9.40 -12.81 8.38
N VAL A 113 9.44 -11.67 7.70
CA VAL A 113 10.37 -11.38 6.59
C VAL A 113 11.80 -11.22 7.10
N ARG A 114 12.00 -10.46 8.19
CA ARG A 114 13.33 -10.21 8.81
C ARG A 114 13.89 -11.42 9.56
N ALA A 115 13.09 -12.44 9.86
CA ALA A 115 13.54 -13.61 10.61
C ALA A 115 14.56 -14.44 9.80
N PRO A 116 15.80 -14.64 10.31
CA PRO A 116 16.88 -15.32 9.58
C PRO A 116 16.71 -16.85 9.47
N THR A 117 15.82 -17.46 10.26
CA THR A 117 15.50 -18.90 10.25
C THR A 117 14.01 -19.11 10.54
N LEU A 118 13.54 -20.36 10.63
CA LEU A 118 12.22 -20.73 11.18
C LEU A 118 12.14 -20.37 12.67
N GLY A 119 12.17 -19.08 12.98
CA GLY A 119 12.05 -18.52 14.31
C GLY A 119 10.60 -18.54 14.80
N LYS A 120 10.42 -18.25 16.09
CA LYS A 120 9.11 -18.19 16.75
C LYS A 120 8.11 -17.32 15.99
N GLU A 121 8.55 -16.24 15.35
CA GLU A 121 7.67 -15.34 14.58
C GLU A 121 7.07 -16.01 13.34
N ARG A 122 7.86 -16.76 12.56
CA ARG A 122 7.35 -17.51 11.39
C ARG A 122 6.38 -18.59 11.81
N VAL A 123 6.69 -19.34 12.87
CA VAL A 123 5.78 -20.37 13.43
C VAL A 123 4.48 -19.74 13.92
N THR A 124 4.59 -18.64 14.68
CA THR A 124 3.43 -17.92 15.22
C THR A 124 2.57 -17.35 14.09
N TRP A 125 3.17 -16.82 13.03
CA TRP A 125 2.45 -16.36 11.85
C TRP A 125 1.72 -17.51 11.15
N LEU A 126 2.39 -18.64 10.87
CA LEU A 126 1.76 -19.83 10.29
C LEU A 126 0.56 -20.30 11.11
N LEU A 127 0.66 -20.27 12.44
CA LEU A 127 -0.45 -20.61 13.36
C LEU A 127 -1.54 -19.54 13.40
N ARG A 128 -1.20 -18.27 13.20
CA ARG A 128 -2.12 -17.12 13.22
C ARG A 128 -2.82 -16.86 11.89
N ARG A 129 -2.39 -17.52 10.81
CA ARG A 129 -3.05 -17.41 9.50
C ARG A 129 -4.53 -17.71 9.68
N ARG A 130 -5.34 -16.67 9.52
CA ARG A 130 -6.80 -16.79 9.60
C ARG A 130 -7.30 -17.42 8.30
N ARG A 131 -8.53 -17.93 8.35
CA ARG A 131 -9.23 -18.37 7.13
C ARG A 131 -9.22 -17.22 6.12
N ALA A 132 -8.97 -17.51 4.85
CA ALA A 132 -8.90 -16.50 3.79
C ALA A 132 -10.19 -15.67 3.64
N GLU A 133 -11.35 -16.23 4.02
CA GLU A 133 -12.65 -15.59 3.79
C GLU A 133 -12.88 -14.26 4.52
N PRO A 134 -12.68 -14.13 5.85
CA PRO A 134 -12.74 -12.83 6.53
C PRO A 134 -11.83 -11.78 5.90
N PHE A 135 -10.60 -12.15 5.54
CA PHE A 135 -9.65 -11.24 4.93
C PHE A 135 -10.09 -10.77 3.54
N LEU A 136 -10.51 -11.70 2.66
CA LEU A 136 -11.05 -11.40 1.34
C LEU A 136 -12.31 -10.53 1.39
N ARG A 137 -13.15 -10.74 2.41
CA ARG A 137 -14.33 -9.92 2.64
C ARG A 137 -13.96 -8.49 3.02
N GLU A 138 -13.00 -8.32 3.92
CA GLU A 138 -12.53 -6.99 4.31
C GLU A 138 -11.88 -6.25 3.13
N LEU A 139 -11.04 -6.95 2.35
CA LEU A 139 -10.46 -6.41 1.12
C LEU A 139 -11.53 -5.94 0.12
N ARG A 140 -12.62 -6.72 -0.05
CA ARG A 140 -13.75 -6.29 -0.88
C ARG A 140 -14.32 -4.96 -0.39
N TYR A 141 -14.60 -4.84 0.90
CA TYR A 141 -15.15 -3.60 1.45
C TYR A 141 -14.19 -2.42 1.27
N LEU A 142 -12.90 -2.59 1.61
CA LEU A 142 -11.92 -1.51 1.47
C LEU A 142 -11.76 -1.05 0.02
N THR A 143 -11.62 -2.00 -0.92
CA THR A 143 -11.45 -1.64 -2.33
C THR A 143 -12.72 -1.01 -2.91
N SER A 144 -13.91 -1.43 -2.45
CA SER A 144 -15.17 -0.73 -2.77
C SER A 144 -15.23 0.69 -2.20
N ASP A 145 -14.80 0.90 -0.95
CA ASP A 145 -14.77 2.22 -0.31
C ASP A 145 -13.80 3.19 -1.02
N VAL A 146 -12.67 2.68 -1.50
CA VAL A 146 -11.70 3.42 -2.31
C VAL A 146 -12.32 3.81 -3.65
N ARG A 147 -12.92 2.84 -4.37
CA ARG A 147 -13.57 3.11 -5.67
C ARG A 147 -14.77 4.05 -5.56
N ALA A 148 -15.54 4.00 -4.48
CA ALA A 148 -16.64 4.91 -4.23
C ALA A 148 -16.18 6.39 -4.16
N ARG A 149 -14.90 6.61 -3.84
CA ARG A 149 -14.23 7.93 -3.86
C ARG A 149 -13.59 8.26 -5.20
N LYS A 150 -13.84 7.46 -6.25
CA LYS A 150 -13.24 7.57 -7.59
C LYS A 150 -11.71 7.45 -7.57
N MET A 151 -11.20 6.70 -6.61
CA MET A 151 -9.78 6.38 -6.46
C MET A 151 -9.51 4.95 -6.93
N GLU A 152 -8.30 4.68 -7.45
CA GLU A 152 -7.86 3.33 -7.78
C GLU A 152 -7.37 2.58 -6.52
N ALA A 153 -7.64 1.29 -6.45
CA ALA A 153 -7.07 0.35 -5.49
C ALA A 153 -5.99 -0.49 -6.17
N ILE A 154 -4.73 -0.29 -5.78
CA ILE A 154 -3.59 -1.02 -6.36
C ILE A 154 -3.01 -1.99 -5.33
N ALA A 155 -2.69 -3.21 -5.74
CA ALA A 155 -1.89 -4.12 -4.94
C ALA A 155 -0.39 -3.93 -5.23
N ALA A 156 0.44 -3.79 -4.20
CA ALA A 156 1.88 -4.04 -4.30
C ALA A 156 2.17 -5.44 -3.75
N VAL A 157 3.02 -6.21 -4.45
CA VAL A 157 3.28 -7.62 -4.10
C VAL A 157 4.74 -8.03 -4.34
N PRO A 158 5.26 -9.00 -3.57
CA PRO A 158 6.56 -9.61 -3.82
C PRO A 158 6.64 -10.28 -5.21
N PRO A 159 7.83 -10.32 -5.83
CA PRO A 159 8.00 -10.83 -7.20
C PRO A 159 7.70 -12.32 -7.34
N VAL A 160 7.78 -13.08 -6.25
CA VAL A 160 7.57 -14.54 -6.28
C VAL A 160 6.16 -14.94 -6.72
N VAL A 161 5.16 -14.06 -6.55
CA VAL A 161 3.78 -14.34 -6.96
C VAL A 161 3.62 -14.42 -8.48
N LEU A 162 4.58 -13.91 -9.26
CA LEU A 162 4.58 -14.06 -10.72
C LEU A 162 4.76 -15.51 -11.16
N TRP A 163 5.32 -16.37 -10.31
CA TRP A 163 5.52 -17.80 -10.62
C TRP A 163 4.30 -18.67 -10.36
N ASP A 164 3.18 -18.10 -9.90
CA ASP A 164 2.02 -18.90 -9.51
C ASP A 164 1.33 -19.63 -10.66
N GLY A 165 1.46 -19.14 -11.90
CA GLY A 165 0.95 -19.80 -13.12
C GLY A 165 -0.58 -19.98 -13.20
N ASP A 166 -1.28 -19.97 -12.07
CA ASP A 166 -2.71 -20.15 -11.91
C ASP A 166 -3.31 -19.16 -10.87
N PRO A 167 -4.65 -18.97 -10.86
CA PRO A 167 -5.34 -18.09 -9.90
C PRO A 167 -5.38 -18.61 -8.46
N LYS A 168 -4.95 -19.85 -8.21
CA LYS A 168 -4.89 -20.53 -6.90
C LYS A 168 -3.45 -20.71 -6.42
N GLY A 169 -2.57 -19.85 -6.92
CA GLY A 169 -1.13 -19.89 -6.79
C GLY A 169 -0.60 -20.27 -5.42
N ALA A 170 0.41 -21.13 -5.40
CA ALA A 170 1.06 -21.58 -4.18
C ALA A 170 1.70 -20.42 -3.41
N TRP A 171 2.31 -19.45 -4.10
CA TRP A 171 2.94 -18.26 -3.51
C TRP A 171 1.93 -17.25 -2.99
N GLN A 172 0.88 -16.92 -3.75
CA GLN A 172 -0.21 -16.08 -3.27
C GLN A 172 -0.86 -16.68 -2.03
N ARG A 173 -1.11 -18.00 -2.05
CA ARG A 173 -1.61 -18.71 -0.89
C ARG A 173 -0.58 -18.72 0.23
N PHE A 174 0.69 -18.93 -0.04
CA PHE A 174 1.71 -18.98 1.00
C PHE A 174 1.86 -17.61 1.68
N LEU A 175 2.09 -16.55 0.91
CA LEU A 175 2.32 -15.19 1.40
C LEU A 175 1.06 -14.49 1.89
N GLY A 176 -0.13 -14.99 1.54
CA GLY A 176 -1.39 -14.34 1.89
C GLY A 176 -1.66 -13.08 1.07
N THR A 177 -1.32 -13.11 -0.22
CA THR A 177 -1.40 -11.96 -1.15
C THR A 177 -2.43 -12.23 -2.25
N PRO A 178 -3.74 -12.28 -1.95
CA PRO A 178 -4.74 -12.73 -2.91
C PRO A 178 -5.00 -11.67 -3.98
N ILE A 179 -4.23 -11.68 -5.07
CA ILE A 179 -4.32 -10.70 -6.16
C ILE A 179 -5.13 -11.23 -7.36
N SER A 180 -5.29 -12.54 -7.50
CA SER A 180 -6.09 -13.17 -8.56
C SER A 180 -7.61 -13.10 -8.37
N ASN A 181 -8.09 -12.38 -7.36
CA ASN A 181 -9.52 -12.27 -7.00
C ASN A 181 -10.25 -11.09 -7.69
N GLY A 182 -9.56 -10.31 -8.53
CA GLY A 182 -10.13 -9.17 -9.23
C GLY A 182 -10.46 -7.96 -8.35
N LEU A 183 -9.95 -7.91 -7.11
CA LEU A 183 -10.25 -6.82 -6.18
C LEU A 183 -9.43 -5.55 -6.41
N PHE A 184 -8.32 -5.63 -7.12
CA PHE A 184 -7.42 -4.51 -7.39
C PHE A 184 -7.53 -4.09 -8.85
N ASP A 185 -7.48 -2.77 -9.09
CA ASP A 185 -7.50 -2.20 -10.44
C ASP A 185 -6.18 -2.47 -11.17
N ARG A 186 -5.07 -2.55 -10.41
CA ARG A 186 -3.74 -2.92 -10.91
C ARG A 186 -2.95 -3.70 -9.86
N VAL A 187 -1.97 -4.46 -10.33
CA VAL A 187 -0.97 -5.14 -9.50
C VAL A 187 0.41 -4.62 -9.86
N HIS A 188 1.17 -4.18 -8.87
CA HIS A 188 2.53 -3.69 -8.97
C HIS A 188 3.45 -4.70 -8.31
N VAL A 189 4.34 -5.30 -9.11
CA VAL A 189 5.28 -6.29 -8.61
C VAL A 189 6.57 -5.59 -8.19
N MET A 190 7.00 -5.83 -6.96
CA MET A 190 8.22 -5.27 -6.38
C MET A 190 9.45 -6.03 -6.87
N ALA A 191 9.79 -5.88 -8.14
CA ALA A 191 10.93 -6.54 -8.78
C ALA A 191 12.27 -5.83 -8.46
N TYR A 192 12.52 -5.56 -7.18
CA TYR A 192 13.81 -5.07 -6.73
C TYR A 192 14.75 -6.27 -6.55
N THR A 193 15.92 -6.21 -7.18
CA THR A 193 16.93 -7.28 -7.11
C THR A 193 17.89 -7.12 -5.94
N SER A 194 17.69 -6.10 -5.10
CA SER A 194 18.48 -5.84 -3.89
C SER A 194 17.54 -5.81 -2.67
N LEU A 195 17.66 -6.80 -1.80
CA LEU A 195 17.20 -6.77 -0.40
C LEU A 195 18.41 -6.59 0.51
#